data_AF-A0A914ATF7-F1
#
_entry.id   AF-A0A914ATF7-F1
#
_cell.length_a   1.000
_cell.length_b   1.000
_cell.length_c   1.000
_cell.angle_alpha   90.00
_cell.angle_beta   90.00
_cell.angle_gamma   90.00
#
_symmetry.space_group_name_H-M   'P 1'
#
loop_
_entity.id
_entity.type
_entity.pdbx_description
1 polymer ?
#
loop_
_entity_poly.entity_id
_entity_poly.type
_entity_poly.pdbx_seq_one_letter_code
_entity_poly.pdbx_strand_id
1 'polypeptide(L)'
;MQWFGQMRTIMLELIDRRQKLLSGQLTQEPARKYRIKITNLINWGNQMLGLDLVPSVDGKIVDTTNTSIVDLHQVHTKSVEQTTKTAQTEVRAVETTATFTHHIHLQLKNFGCCTGDEAQAFFALYDAKNNKFISERYLAKFNKQGVPNNFEKIGNQCTIFCDLSNKDLGRDLYLTCHIIRVGSMLSTNKKHASNFRRPYGCGVYSLATVLTEPFHDMSSSTKEVDTVMKIYQGSAEAEFYQLHENIIRKHAHKTGTTSTTNIGISLCLRMLHGNFDQLKRDMPLLFRVSTTRKLGFSDVIMPGDVRNDLYLMLDRAEFERGRKTASRNVEVTVHVLDGNNKKMKCIWLGGDEDETDEYRSTIYYHTNQPHWVENIRLSIPMEMFKDTHIRLECRHCSTTRGERSLFAIAFMRLMKEDGTTMEDSEHELFVYKCSENQDFGDMSYLNLPFCTQEIASRASPVFGNHTYSRNMKESLVVSTIICSTKLTQNGKTKA
;
A
#
# COMPACT_ATOMS: atom_id res chain seq x y z
N MET A 1 34.45 1.16 20.95
CA MET A 1 34.00 -0.04 20.21
C MET A 1 33.31 0.27 18.87
N GLN A 2 32.56 1.37 18.69
CA GLN A 2 31.93 1.72 17.40
C GLN A 2 32.91 1.96 16.24
N TRP A 3 34.06 2.62 16.50
CA TRP A 3 35.09 2.92 15.50
C TRP A 3 35.68 1.68 14.82
N PHE A 4 35.85 0.59 15.57
CA PHE A 4 36.40 -0.66 15.03
C PHE A 4 35.43 -1.30 14.02
N GLY A 5 34.12 -1.22 14.26
CA GLY A 5 33.09 -1.71 13.34
C GLY A 5 33.09 -0.93 12.03
N GLN A 6 33.16 0.41 12.09
CA GLN A 6 33.22 1.26 10.90
C GLN A 6 34.49 1.02 10.08
N MET A 7 35.66 0.95 10.72
CA MET A 7 36.91 0.66 10.01
C MET A 7 36.92 -0.73 9.40
N ARG A 8 36.35 -1.74 10.07
CA ARG A 8 36.21 -3.09 9.52
C ARG A 8 35.36 -3.08 8.24
N THR A 9 34.23 -2.37 8.22
CA THR A 9 33.38 -2.26 7.03
C THR A 9 34.13 -1.61 5.87
N ILE A 10 34.85 -0.51 6.14
CA ILE A 10 35.63 0.20 5.11
C ILE A 10 36.78 -0.65 4.59
N MET A 11 37.46 -1.40 5.44
CA MET A 11 38.53 -2.33 5.01
C MET A 11 37.98 -3.44 4.11
N LEU A 12 36.83 -4.02 4.46
CA LEU A 12 36.17 -5.05 3.64
C LEU A 12 35.74 -4.48 2.29
N GLU A 13 35.19 -3.27 2.27
CA GLU A 13 34.85 -2.57 1.04
C GLU A 13 36.08 -2.27 0.18
N LEU A 14 37.19 -1.84 0.78
CA LEU A 14 38.46 -1.61 0.07
C LEU A 14 39.01 -2.90 -0.55
N ILE A 15 38.83 -4.04 0.11
CA ILE A 15 39.23 -5.35 -0.43
C ILE A 15 38.42 -5.69 -1.69
N ASP A 16 37.08 -5.55 -1.64
CA ASP A 16 36.21 -5.79 -2.82
C ASP A 16 36.53 -4.81 -3.97
N ARG A 17 36.69 -3.52 -3.65
CA ARG A 17 37.07 -2.50 -4.63
C ARG A 17 38.43 -2.80 -5.26
N ARG A 18 39.40 -3.28 -4.48
CA ARG A 18 40.71 -3.73 -5.00
C ARG A 18 40.55 -4.93 -5.93
N GLN A 19 39.74 -5.91 -5.56
CA GLN A 19 39.50 -7.09 -6.39
C GLN A 19 38.88 -6.72 -7.75
N LYS A 20 37.90 -5.81 -7.77
CA LYS A 20 37.31 -5.25 -9.00
C LYS A 20 38.29 -4.45 -9.85
N LEU A 21 39.24 -3.75 -9.22
CA LEU A 21 40.25 -3.01 -9.96
C LEU A 21 41.30 -3.94 -10.60
N LEU A 22 41.62 -5.06 -9.94
CA LEU A 22 42.55 -6.08 -10.42
C LEU A 22 41.92 -7.05 -11.43
N SER A 23 40.59 -7.17 -11.49
CA SER A 23 39.91 -8.07 -12.43
C SER A 23 40.04 -7.65 -13.89
N GLY A 24 40.52 -6.42 -14.17
CA GLY A 24 40.80 -5.94 -15.52
C GLY A 24 39.57 -5.73 -16.41
N GLN A 25 38.35 -5.90 -15.88
CA GLN A 25 37.09 -5.78 -16.62
C GLN A 25 36.66 -4.32 -16.89
N LEU A 26 37.37 -3.34 -16.33
CA LEU A 26 37.07 -1.91 -16.45
C LEU A 26 37.91 -1.27 -17.57
N THR A 27 37.26 -0.49 -18.44
CA THR A 27 37.95 0.35 -19.42
C THR A 27 38.74 1.50 -18.72
N GLN A 28 39.66 2.17 -19.43
CA GLN A 28 40.60 3.12 -18.83
C GLN A 28 39.93 4.28 -18.06
N GLU A 29 38.87 4.86 -18.60
CA GLU A 29 38.12 6.00 -18.02
C GLU A 29 37.39 5.60 -16.70
N PRO A 30 36.57 4.52 -16.68
CA PRO A 30 35.98 3.99 -15.45
C PRO A 30 37.01 3.58 -14.41
N ALA A 31 38.10 2.92 -14.81
CA ALA A 31 39.17 2.53 -13.90
C ALA A 31 39.82 3.74 -13.22
N ARG A 32 40.03 4.84 -13.96
CA ARG A 32 40.56 6.11 -13.42
C ARG A 32 39.63 6.70 -12.35
N LYS A 33 38.34 6.81 -12.65
CA LYS A 33 37.33 7.31 -11.69
C LYS A 33 37.23 6.42 -10.46
N TYR A 34 37.37 5.10 -10.65
CA TYR A 34 37.34 4.13 -9.55
C TYR A 34 38.58 4.23 -8.64
N ARG A 35 39.77 4.47 -9.21
CA ARG A 35 40.99 4.74 -8.43
C ARG A 35 40.85 5.96 -7.54
N ILE A 36 40.35 7.06 -8.09
CA ILE A 36 40.14 8.31 -7.33
C ILE A 36 39.23 8.05 -6.12
N LYS A 37 38.13 7.29 -6.30
CA LYS A 37 37.22 6.92 -5.21
C LYS A 37 37.88 6.05 -4.14
N ILE A 38 38.73 5.10 -4.53
CA ILE A 38 39.49 4.26 -3.60
C ILE A 38 40.48 5.12 -2.80
N THR A 39 41.23 5.99 -3.48
CA THR A 39 42.22 6.87 -2.85
C THR A 39 41.58 7.83 -1.85
N ASN A 40 40.41 8.40 -2.17
CA ASN A 40 39.68 9.26 -1.24
C ASN A 40 39.24 8.50 0.03
N LEU A 41 38.76 7.26 -0.13
CA LEU A 41 38.36 6.42 1.00
C LEU A 41 39.54 6.02 1.89
N ILE A 42 40.71 5.73 1.29
CA ILE A 42 41.95 5.46 2.03
C ILE A 42 42.41 6.70 2.79
N ASN A 43 42.40 7.87 2.14
CA ASN A 43 42.78 9.14 2.76
C ASN A 43 41.88 9.49 3.94
N TRP A 44 40.56 9.26 3.80
CA TRP A 44 39.61 9.42 4.90
C TRP A 44 39.90 8.45 6.06
N GLY A 45 40.18 7.17 5.76
CA GLY A 45 40.56 6.17 6.77
C GLY A 45 41.84 6.57 7.51
N ASN A 46 42.86 7.05 6.79
CA ASN A 46 44.10 7.53 7.39
C ASN A 46 43.85 8.74 8.30
N GLN A 47 43.04 9.72 7.87
CA GLN A 47 42.69 10.86 8.71
C GLN A 47 41.97 10.43 10.00
N MET A 48 41.05 9.47 9.90
CA MET A 48 40.31 8.93 11.05
C MET A 48 41.20 8.15 12.02
N LEU A 49 42.26 7.52 11.51
CA LEU A 49 43.26 6.81 12.30
C LEU A 49 44.39 7.71 12.82
N GLY A 50 44.39 9.00 12.46
CA GLY A 50 45.47 9.93 12.80
C GLY A 50 46.79 9.63 12.08
N LEU A 51 46.72 9.04 10.87
CA LEU A 51 47.86 8.66 10.03
C LEU A 51 48.10 9.69 8.92
N ASP A 52 49.33 9.67 8.37
CA ASP A 52 49.73 10.57 7.30
C ASP A 52 48.98 10.29 5.97
N LEU A 53 48.71 11.38 5.25
CA LEU A 53 48.10 11.36 3.92
C LEU A 53 49.17 11.24 2.85
N VAL A 54 48.94 10.40 1.85
CA VAL A 54 49.85 10.24 0.72
C VAL A 54 49.40 11.16 -0.43
N PRO A 55 50.22 12.14 -0.87
CA PRO A 55 49.90 12.99 -2.00
C PRO A 55 49.65 12.17 -3.27
N SER A 56 48.51 12.39 -3.90
CA SER A 56 48.12 11.67 -5.11
C SER A 56 47.45 12.60 -6.12
N VAL A 57 47.64 12.30 -7.41
CA VAL A 57 46.95 12.98 -8.51
C VAL A 57 46.23 11.91 -9.32
N ASP A 58 44.93 12.08 -9.52
CA ASP A 58 44.07 11.13 -10.25
C ASP A 58 44.17 9.67 -9.76
N GLY A 59 44.36 9.48 -8.45
CA GLY A 59 44.46 8.16 -7.82
C GLY A 59 45.79 7.43 -8.07
N LYS A 60 46.83 8.15 -8.50
CA LYS A 60 48.22 7.67 -8.53
C LYS A 60 49.07 8.46 -7.53
N ILE A 61 49.98 7.76 -6.86
CA ILE A 61 50.96 8.36 -5.95
C ILE A 61 51.87 9.29 -6.76
N VAL A 62 52.10 10.50 -6.25
CA VAL A 62 53.01 11.45 -6.86
C VAL A 62 54.46 10.99 -6.69
N ASP A 63 55.23 11.05 -7.76
CA ASP A 63 56.66 10.76 -7.71
C ASP A 63 57.41 11.95 -7.09
N THR A 64 58.00 11.74 -5.93
CA THR A 64 58.71 12.76 -5.15
C THR A 64 60.05 13.15 -5.77
N THR A 65 60.59 12.36 -6.71
CA THR A 65 61.87 12.66 -7.36
C THR A 65 61.74 13.61 -8.55
N ASN A 66 60.56 13.64 -9.18
CA ASN A 66 60.30 14.37 -10.41
C ASN A 66 59.33 15.55 -10.23
N THR A 67 58.91 15.83 -8.99
CA THR A 67 57.95 16.89 -8.65
C THR A 67 58.64 17.97 -7.82
N SER A 68 58.43 19.23 -8.17
CA SER A 68 58.94 20.36 -7.38
C SER A 68 58.39 20.34 -5.95
N ILE A 69 59.18 20.80 -4.98
CA ILE A 69 58.77 20.92 -3.57
C ILE A 69 57.50 21.77 -3.42
N VAL A 70 57.38 22.82 -4.23
CA VAL A 70 56.20 23.71 -4.23
C VAL A 70 54.98 22.99 -4.77
N ASP A 71 55.13 22.23 -5.85
CA ASP A 71 54.03 21.47 -6.45
C ASP A 71 53.58 20.32 -5.53
N LEU A 72 54.53 19.63 -4.89
CA LEU A 72 54.24 18.58 -3.91
C LEU A 72 53.44 19.13 -2.72
N HIS A 73 53.82 20.32 -2.21
CA HIS A 73 53.07 21.00 -1.17
C HIS A 73 51.66 21.39 -1.63
N GLN A 74 51.51 21.91 -2.86
CA GLN A 74 50.19 22.21 -3.41
C GLN A 74 49.30 20.97 -3.55
N VAL A 75 49.85 19.83 -4.00
CA VAL A 75 49.09 18.57 -4.08
C VAL A 75 48.70 18.07 -2.69
N HIS A 76 49.59 18.18 -1.71
CA HIS A 76 49.28 17.83 -0.32
C HIS A 76 48.14 18.69 0.23
N THR A 77 48.23 20.02 0.12
CA THR A 77 47.19 20.95 0.58
C THR A 77 45.85 20.68 -0.09
N LYS A 78 45.84 20.43 -1.41
CA LYS A 78 44.62 20.04 -2.15
C LYS A 78 44.05 18.71 -1.68
N SER A 79 44.91 17.73 -1.37
CA SER A 79 44.46 16.42 -0.87
C SER A 79 43.80 16.55 0.50
N VAL A 80 44.40 17.35 1.40
CA VAL A 80 43.84 17.64 2.73
C VAL A 80 42.50 18.36 2.64
N GLU A 81 42.39 19.39 1.79
CA GLU A 81 41.13 20.13 1.55
C GLU A 81 40.04 19.24 0.93
N GLN A 82 40.42 18.34 0.01
CA GLN A 82 39.48 17.39 -0.56
C GLN A 82 38.98 16.44 0.54
N THR A 83 39.86 15.83 1.34
CA THR A 83 39.45 14.91 2.41
C THR A 83 38.55 15.56 3.46
N THR A 84 38.76 16.85 3.80
CA THR A 84 37.86 17.58 4.70
C THR A 84 36.49 17.89 4.09
N LYS A 85 36.44 18.19 2.78
CA LYS A 85 35.16 18.35 2.04
C LYS A 85 34.42 17.03 1.89
N THR A 86 35.13 15.93 1.62
CA THR A 86 34.53 14.59 1.59
C THR A 86 34.09 14.16 2.98
N ALA A 87 34.80 14.52 4.07
CA ALA A 87 34.36 14.22 5.43
C ALA A 87 33.00 14.86 5.75
N GLN A 88 32.69 16.08 5.31
CA GLN A 88 31.35 16.66 5.54
C GLN A 88 30.25 16.07 4.63
N THR A 89 30.62 15.57 3.45
CA THR A 89 29.67 15.03 2.46
C THR A 89 29.42 13.53 2.66
N GLU A 90 30.45 12.77 3.04
CA GLU A 90 30.42 11.34 3.33
C GLU A 90 30.05 11.06 4.78
N VAL A 91 30.37 11.89 5.78
CA VAL A 91 29.77 11.69 7.13
C VAL A 91 28.26 11.90 7.07
N ARG A 92 27.75 12.84 6.25
CA ARG A 92 26.29 12.91 5.96
C ARG A 92 25.74 11.75 5.15
N ALA A 93 26.55 11.10 4.30
CA ALA A 93 26.10 9.95 3.49
C ALA A 93 26.25 8.58 4.20
N VAL A 94 27.19 8.48 5.14
CA VAL A 94 27.52 7.26 5.91
C VAL A 94 26.82 7.25 7.28
N GLU A 95 26.47 8.41 7.86
CA GLU A 95 25.61 8.49 9.05
C GLU A 95 24.11 8.36 8.75
N THR A 96 23.68 8.56 7.50
CA THR A 96 22.52 7.79 7.03
C THR A 96 22.96 6.34 6.97
N THR A 97 22.61 5.55 7.99
CA THR A 97 22.34 4.11 7.76
C THR A 97 21.72 4.00 6.38
N ALA A 98 22.38 3.36 5.42
CA ALA A 98 21.84 3.22 4.07
C ALA A 98 20.37 2.82 4.24
N THR A 99 19.46 3.76 3.95
CA THR A 99 18.03 3.55 4.19
C THR A 99 17.59 2.66 3.06
N PHE A 100 17.82 1.36 3.24
CA PHE A 100 17.41 0.37 2.27
C PHE A 100 15.89 0.42 2.19
N THR A 101 15.39 0.63 0.98
CA THR A 101 14.01 0.34 0.63
C THR A 101 13.91 -1.14 0.36
N HIS A 102 12.82 -1.73 0.80
CA HIS A 102 12.56 -3.15 0.70
C HIS A 102 11.27 -3.39 -0.02
N HIS A 103 11.23 -4.50 -0.74
CA HIS A 103 10.09 -4.87 -1.55
C HIS A 103 9.85 -6.37 -1.43
N ILE A 104 8.58 -6.79 -1.45
CA ILE A 104 8.20 -8.21 -1.44
C ILE A 104 7.50 -8.50 -2.75
N HIS A 105 8.13 -9.33 -3.58
CA HIS A 105 7.50 -9.87 -4.76
C HIS A 105 6.62 -11.07 -4.38
N LEU A 106 5.34 -11.00 -4.76
CA LEU A 106 4.34 -12.05 -4.62
C LEU A 106 3.99 -12.56 -6.00
N GLN A 107 4.13 -13.87 -6.21
CA GLN A 107 3.60 -14.57 -7.37
C GLN A 107 2.55 -15.59 -6.91
N LEU A 108 1.36 -15.47 -7.45
CA LEU A 108 0.30 -16.46 -7.28
C LEU A 108 0.46 -17.56 -8.34
N LYS A 109 0.83 -18.78 -7.88
CA LYS A 109 1.05 -19.94 -8.75
C LYS A 109 -0.24 -20.71 -9.04
N ASN A 110 -1.10 -20.89 -8.03
CA ASN A 110 -2.35 -21.62 -8.18
C ASN A 110 -3.42 -21.15 -7.19
N PHE A 111 -4.66 -21.05 -7.65
CA PHE A 111 -5.84 -20.77 -6.84
C PHE A 111 -6.69 -22.04 -6.68
N GLY A 112 -6.37 -22.83 -5.65
CA GLY A 112 -7.04 -24.12 -5.37
C GLY A 112 -8.29 -24.01 -4.51
N CYS A 113 -9.08 -22.94 -4.65
CA CYS A 113 -10.31 -22.72 -3.88
C CYS A 113 -11.55 -22.98 -4.75
N CYS A 114 -12.46 -23.83 -4.28
CA CYS A 114 -13.70 -24.16 -4.97
C CYS A 114 -14.84 -23.27 -4.45
N THR A 115 -14.97 -22.07 -4.99
CA THR A 115 -16.01 -21.09 -4.60
C THR A 115 -17.40 -21.40 -5.19
N GLY A 116 -17.47 -22.14 -6.30
CA GLY A 116 -18.71 -22.37 -7.07
C GLY A 116 -19.18 -21.17 -7.90
N ASP A 117 -18.73 -19.97 -7.53
CA ASP A 117 -18.93 -18.69 -8.19
C ASP A 117 -17.59 -18.09 -8.65
N GLU A 118 -17.62 -16.97 -9.36
CA GLU A 118 -16.40 -16.18 -9.60
C GLU A 118 -15.80 -15.72 -8.26
N ALA A 119 -14.48 -15.57 -8.21
CA ALA A 119 -13.76 -15.24 -6.99
C ALA A 119 -12.86 -14.02 -7.17
N GLN A 120 -12.78 -13.20 -6.13
CA GLN A 120 -11.86 -12.09 -6.00
C GLN A 120 -10.97 -12.34 -4.78
N ALA A 121 -9.67 -12.53 -4.98
CA ALA A 121 -8.70 -12.70 -3.91
C ALA A 121 -7.92 -11.39 -3.71
N PHE A 122 -8.03 -10.81 -2.52
CA PHE A 122 -7.36 -9.58 -2.12
C PHE A 122 -6.17 -9.88 -1.22
N PHE A 123 -4.97 -9.57 -1.66
CA PHE A 123 -3.73 -9.76 -0.90
C PHE A 123 -3.25 -8.44 -0.31
N ALA A 124 -2.85 -8.44 0.96
CA ALA A 124 -2.31 -7.26 1.62
C ALA A 124 -1.31 -7.65 2.72
N LEU A 125 -0.45 -6.69 3.10
CA LEU A 125 0.47 -6.80 4.22
C LEU A 125 -0.20 -6.29 5.50
N TYR A 126 -0.17 -7.11 6.53
CA TYR A 126 -0.78 -6.86 7.83
C TYR A 126 0.27 -6.86 8.94
N ASP A 127 0.21 -5.85 9.78
CA ASP A 127 1.04 -5.69 10.97
C ASP A 127 0.25 -6.14 12.20
N ALA A 128 0.52 -7.38 12.65
CA ALA A 128 -0.21 -7.99 13.76
C ALA A 128 0.06 -7.31 15.10
N LYS A 129 1.19 -6.60 15.24
CA LYS A 129 1.54 -5.89 16.47
C LYS A 129 0.65 -4.66 16.67
N ASN A 130 0.38 -3.93 15.59
CA ASN A 130 -0.41 -2.70 15.62
C ASN A 130 -1.86 -2.88 15.14
N ASN A 131 -2.26 -4.11 14.81
CA ASN A 131 -3.55 -4.47 14.24
C ASN A 131 -3.98 -3.59 13.06
N LYS A 132 -3.10 -3.44 12.06
CA LYS A 132 -3.37 -2.58 10.90
C LYS A 132 -2.77 -3.12 9.62
N PHE A 133 -3.46 -2.88 8.51
CA PHE A 133 -2.87 -3.04 7.19
C PHE A 133 -1.82 -1.97 6.96
N ILE A 134 -0.71 -2.34 6.32
CA ILE A 134 0.37 -1.42 5.97
C ILE A 134 0.52 -1.25 4.47
N SER A 135 -0.23 -1.99 3.65
CA SER A 135 -0.21 -1.88 2.19
C SER A 135 -1.61 -1.71 1.62
N GLU A 136 -1.66 -1.24 0.38
CA GLU A 136 -2.80 -1.42 -0.52
C GLU A 136 -3.13 -2.91 -0.70
N ARG A 137 -4.28 -3.17 -1.33
CA ARG A 137 -4.72 -4.52 -1.68
C ARG A 137 -4.37 -4.82 -3.13
N TYR A 138 -3.74 -5.97 -3.37
CA TYR A 138 -3.59 -6.55 -4.70
C TYR A 138 -4.80 -7.46 -5.00
N LEU A 139 -5.44 -7.28 -6.15
CA LEU A 139 -6.62 -8.04 -6.57
C LEU A 139 -6.27 -9.04 -7.65
N ALA A 140 -6.57 -10.31 -7.41
CA ALA A 140 -6.59 -11.36 -8.41
C ALA A 140 -8.02 -11.88 -8.60
N LYS A 141 -8.49 -11.92 -9.86
CA LYS A 141 -9.85 -12.36 -10.24
C LYS A 141 -9.83 -13.74 -10.89
N PHE A 142 -10.75 -14.61 -10.49
CA PHE A 142 -10.91 -15.97 -11.00
C PHE A 142 -12.34 -16.22 -11.43
N ASN A 143 -12.49 -17.07 -12.45
CA ASN A 143 -13.78 -17.54 -12.88
C ASN A 143 -14.28 -18.66 -11.95
N LYS A 144 -15.46 -19.21 -12.26
CA LYS A 144 -16.07 -20.29 -11.48
C LYS A 144 -15.24 -21.57 -11.41
N GLN A 145 -14.32 -21.76 -12.36
CA GLN A 145 -13.40 -22.89 -12.43
C GLN A 145 -12.08 -22.62 -11.69
N GLY A 146 -11.92 -21.46 -11.05
CA GLY A 146 -10.69 -21.08 -10.36
C GLY A 146 -9.55 -20.66 -11.30
N VAL A 147 -9.85 -20.44 -12.58
CA VAL A 147 -8.87 -19.98 -13.59
C VAL A 147 -8.89 -18.44 -13.62
N PRO A 148 -7.72 -17.78 -13.76
CA PRO A 148 -7.66 -16.33 -13.91
C PRO A 148 -8.58 -15.82 -15.03
N ASN A 149 -9.34 -14.75 -14.76
CA ASN A 149 -10.30 -14.20 -15.74
C ASN A 149 -9.62 -13.64 -16.99
N ASN A 150 -8.38 -13.14 -16.86
CA ASN A 150 -7.59 -12.70 -17.99
C ASN A 150 -6.59 -13.81 -18.36
N PHE A 151 -6.73 -14.36 -19.56
CA PHE A 151 -5.86 -15.43 -20.06
C PHE A 151 -4.40 -15.00 -20.20
N GLU A 152 -4.12 -13.70 -20.43
CA GLU A 152 -2.75 -13.16 -20.44
C GLU A 152 -2.12 -13.12 -19.03
N LYS A 153 -2.94 -13.18 -17.98
CA LYS A 153 -2.48 -13.22 -16.58
C LYS A 153 -2.20 -14.66 -16.09
N ILE A 154 -2.43 -15.70 -16.91
CA ILE A 154 -2.11 -17.09 -16.54
C ILE A 154 -0.58 -17.21 -16.38
N GLY A 155 -0.14 -17.46 -15.14
CA GLY A 155 1.29 -17.50 -14.79
C GLY A 155 1.94 -16.16 -14.46
N ASN A 156 1.21 -15.05 -14.64
CA ASN A 156 1.69 -13.67 -14.39
C ASN A 156 0.84 -12.91 -13.36
N GLN A 157 0.14 -13.62 -12.46
CA GLN A 157 -0.55 -13.01 -11.32
C GLN A 157 0.47 -12.63 -10.25
N CYS A 158 1.15 -11.52 -10.48
CA CYS A 158 2.25 -11.05 -9.66
C CYS A 158 2.02 -9.62 -9.20
N THR A 159 2.53 -9.30 -8.01
CA THR A 159 2.65 -7.93 -7.53
C THR A 159 3.94 -7.76 -6.76
N ILE A 160 4.46 -6.53 -6.75
CA ILE A 160 5.52 -6.12 -5.84
C ILE A 160 4.93 -5.21 -4.78
N PHE A 161 4.91 -5.66 -3.53
CA PHE A 161 4.70 -4.78 -2.39
C PHE A 161 5.93 -3.91 -2.21
N CYS A 162 5.77 -2.60 -2.32
CA CYS A 162 6.90 -1.67 -2.36
C CYS A 162 6.93 -0.68 -1.20
N ASP A 163 8.05 0.03 -1.09
CA ASP A 163 8.30 1.12 -0.14
C ASP A 163 8.28 0.70 1.33
N LEU A 164 8.66 -0.56 1.61
CA LEU A 164 8.83 -1.06 2.97
C LEU A 164 10.16 -0.57 3.54
N SER A 165 10.15 -0.14 4.80
CA SER A 165 11.36 0.30 5.50
C SER A 165 11.89 -0.76 6.46
N ASN A 166 13.11 -0.55 6.96
CA ASN A 166 13.69 -1.36 8.05
C ASN A 166 12.78 -1.43 9.29
N LYS A 167 12.00 -0.37 9.58
CA LYS A 167 11.05 -0.39 10.70
C LYS A 167 9.85 -1.28 10.44
N ASP A 168 9.44 -1.43 9.18
CA ASP A 168 8.35 -2.33 8.79
C ASP A 168 8.82 -3.79 8.87
N LEU A 169 10.06 -4.06 8.46
CA LEU A 169 10.70 -5.37 8.54
C LEU A 169 10.85 -5.92 9.96
N GLY A 170 11.08 -5.06 10.94
CA GLY A 170 11.16 -5.45 12.35
C GLY A 170 9.81 -5.76 13.00
N ARG A 171 8.69 -5.70 12.24
CA ARG A 171 7.35 -5.98 12.77
C ARG A 171 6.95 -7.43 12.57
N ASP A 172 5.90 -7.81 13.28
CA ASP A 172 5.25 -9.11 13.09
C ASP A 172 4.32 -9.06 11.86
N LEU A 173 4.95 -9.17 10.68
CA LEU A 173 4.29 -9.00 9.39
C LEU A 173 3.70 -10.32 8.87
N TYR A 174 2.49 -10.20 8.34
CA TYR A 174 1.76 -11.28 7.71
C TYR A 174 1.26 -10.86 6.33
N LEU A 175 1.27 -11.80 5.40
CA LEU A 175 0.51 -11.71 4.16
C LEU A 175 -0.89 -12.27 4.41
N THR A 176 -1.91 -11.44 4.21
CA THR A 176 -3.32 -11.85 4.32
C THR A 176 -3.93 -11.99 2.93
N CYS A 177 -4.85 -12.93 2.76
CA CYS A 177 -5.65 -13.09 1.56
C CYS A 177 -7.13 -13.17 1.92
N HIS A 178 -7.92 -12.15 1.57
CA HIS A 178 -9.38 -12.19 1.71
C HIS A 178 -10.02 -12.60 0.39
N ILE A 179 -10.82 -13.67 0.44
CA ILE A 179 -11.51 -14.20 -0.73
C ILE A 179 -12.98 -13.80 -0.65
N ILE A 180 -13.44 -13.13 -1.69
CA ILE A 180 -14.82 -12.71 -1.89
C ILE A 180 -15.36 -13.46 -3.10
N ARG A 181 -16.47 -14.17 -2.94
CA ARG A 181 -17.20 -14.78 -4.06
C ARG A 181 -18.14 -13.76 -4.69
N VAL A 182 -18.31 -13.81 -6.01
CA VAL A 182 -19.18 -12.92 -6.77
C VAL A 182 -20.22 -13.77 -7.51
N GLY A 183 -21.45 -13.69 -7.03
CA GLY A 183 -22.54 -14.52 -7.54
C GLY A 183 -23.84 -14.27 -6.80
N SER A 184 -24.70 -15.30 -6.75
CA SER A 184 -26.01 -15.17 -6.14
C SER A 184 -25.95 -14.99 -4.62
N MET A 185 -26.98 -14.36 -4.06
CA MET A 185 -27.07 -14.15 -2.61
C MET A 185 -27.04 -15.50 -1.89
N LEU A 186 -27.87 -16.46 -2.31
CA LEU A 186 -27.84 -17.84 -1.81
C LEU A 186 -27.45 -18.80 -2.93
N SER A 187 -26.73 -19.87 -2.59
CA SER A 187 -26.26 -20.90 -3.53
C SER A 187 -27.38 -21.83 -4.03
N THR A 188 -28.64 -21.38 -4.09
CA THR A 188 -29.79 -22.18 -4.53
C THR A 188 -30.06 -21.98 -6.03
N ASN A 189 -30.41 -23.07 -6.72
CA ASN A 189 -30.51 -23.23 -8.20
C ASN A 189 -31.53 -22.33 -8.95
N LYS A 190 -31.91 -21.14 -8.46
CA LYS A 190 -32.83 -20.23 -9.16
C LYS A 190 -32.09 -19.16 -9.98
N LYS A 191 -32.48 -19.08 -11.26
CA LYS A 191 -31.86 -18.39 -12.41
C LYS A 191 -31.83 -16.85 -12.38
N HIS A 192 -31.58 -16.21 -11.24
CA HIS A 192 -31.31 -14.76 -11.23
C HIS A 192 -29.81 -14.55 -11.08
N ALA A 193 -29.12 -14.38 -12.20
CA ALA A 193 -27.73 -13.95 -12.21
C ALA A 193 -27.65 -12.60 -11.49
N SER A 194 -27.09 -12.61 -10.29
CA SER A 194 -26.81 -11.43 -9.49
C SER A 194 -25.31 -11.42 -9.21
N ASN A 195 -24.67 -10.26 -9.35
CA ASN A 195 -23.24 -10.09 -9.08
C ASN A 195 -23.07 -9.54 -7.67
N PHE A 196 -23.48 -10.32 -6.65
CA PHE A 196 -23.32 -9.92 -5.25
C PHE A 196 -21.97 -10.40 -4.73
N ARG A 197 -21.24 -9.48 -4.07
CA ARG A 197 -19.96 -9.76 -3.43
C ARG A 197 -20.22 -10.30 -2.03
N ARG A 198 -19.91 -11.57 -1.77
CA ARG A 198 -20.09 -12.20 -0.44
C ARG A 198 -18.78 -12.77 0.07
N PRO A 199 -18.54 -12.79 1.38
CA PRO A 199 -17.32 -13.36 1.92
C PRO A 199 -17.28 -14.87 1.64
N TYR A 200 -16.10 -15.38 1.29
CA TYR A 200 -15.87 -16.82 1.13
C TYR A 200 -14.93 -17.37 2.21
N GLY A 201 -13.78 -16.72 2.39
CA GLY A 201 -12.77 -17.18 3.36
C GLY A 201 -11.54 -16.28 3.40
N CYS A 202 -10.65 -16.55 4.35
CA CYS A 202 -9.42 -15.80 4.54
C CYS A 202 -8.23 -16.75 4.73
N GLY A 203 -7.10 -16.42 4.14
CA GLY A 203 -5.81 -17.05 4.35
C GLY A 203 -4.82 -16.10 5.00
N VAL A 204 -3.88 -16.63 5.76
CA VAL A 204 -2.80 -15.86 6.37
C VAL A 204 -1.49 -16.64 6.27
N TYR A 205 -0.39 -15.94 5.96
CA TYR A 205 0.95 -16.49 5.94
C TYR A 205 1.92 -15.56 6.69
N SER A 206 2.70 -16.10 7.63
CA SER A 206 3.72 -15.33 8.36
C SER A 206 4.92 -15.06 7.46
N LEU A 207 5.35 -13.81 7.39
CA LEU A 207 6.49 -13.41 6.58
C LEU A 207 7.84 -13.57 7.29
N ALA A 208 7.86 -13.99 8.56
CA ALA A 208 9.09 -14.11 9.35
C ALA A 208 10.20 -14.90 8.62
N THR A 209 9.85 -16.00 7.94
CA THR A 209 10.79 -16.80 7.15
C THR A 209 11.36 -16.08 5.94
N VAL A 210 10.56 -15.22 5.30
CA VAL A 210 10.97 -14.40 4.14
C VAL A 210 11.84 -13.22 4.58
N LEU A 211 11.60 -12.69 5.80
CA LEU A 211 12.27 -11.50 6.32
C LEU A 211 13.61 -11.78 7.03
N THR A 212 13.88 -13.01 7.48
CA THR A 212 15.08 -13.36 8.27
C THR A 212 16.33 -13.57 7.40
N GLU A 213 16.25 -13.36 6.08
CA GLU A 213 17.39 -13.53 5.18
C GLU A 213 18.50 -12.49 5.48
N PRO A 214 19.76 -12.91 5.75
CA PRO A 214 20.83 -12.00 6.08
C PRO A 214 21.13 -11.02 4.92
N PHE A 215 21.25 -9.74 5.26
CA PHE A 215 21.61 -8.62 4.38
C PHE A 215 22.95 -8.75 3.62
N HIS A 216 23.64 -9.88 3.75
CA HIS A 216 25.08 -9.99 3.50
C HIS A 216 25.47 -10.41 2.08
N ASP A 217 24.52 -10.84 1.26
CA ASP A 217 24.78 -11.38 -0.08
C ASP A 217 23.96 -10.63 -1.15
N MET A 218 24.46 -9.46 -1.57
CA MET A 218 23.92 -8.71 -2.71
C MET A 218 24.27 -9.35 -4.08
N SER A 219 24.88 -10.53 -4.09
CA SER A 219 25.38 -11.23 -5.29
C SER A 219 24.81 -12.63 -5.50
N SER A 220 24.01 -13.18 -4.57
CA SER A 220 23.37 -14.48 -4.73
C SER A 220 21.86 -14.33 -4.80
N SER A 221 21.25 -15.02 -5.75
CA SER A 221 19.81 -15.06 -6.03
C SER A 221 18.96 -14.95 -4.77
N THR A 222 18.16 -13.89 -4.64
CA THR A 222 17.11 -13.78 -3.60
C THR A 222 16.26 -15.04 -3.64
N LYS A 223 16.36 -15.86 -2.58
CA LYS A 223 15.73 -17.17 -2.50
C LYS A 223 14.22 -17.03 -2.65
N GLU A 224 13.64 -17.81 -3.57
CA GLU A 224 12.20 -17.94 -3.69
C GLU A 224 11.67 -18.87 -2.58
N VAL A 225 10.63 -18.43 -1.89
CA VAL A 225 9.93 -19.22 -0.87
C VAL A 225 8.60 -19.67 -1.45
N ASP A 226 8.53 -20.95 -1.80
CA ASP A 226 7.30 -21.60 -2.21
C ASP A 226 6.48 -22.05 -0.99
N THR A 227 5.20 -21.71 -1.00
CA THR A 227 4.30 -22.04 0.10
C THR A 227 2.87 -22.25 -0.35
N VAL A 228 2.08 -22.88 0.50
CA VAL A 228 0.64 -23.06 0.33
C VAL A 228 -0.07 -22.42 1.51
N MET A 229 -0.82 -21.35 1.21
CA MET A 229 -1.66 -20.65 2.18
C MET A 229 -2.99 -21.40 2.35
N LYS A 230 -3.27 -21.84 3.57
CA LYS A 230 -4.55 -22.46 3.93
C LYS A 230 -5.64 -21.41 4.06
N ILE A 231 -6.85 -21.74 3.62
CA ILE A 231 -8.01 -20.85 3.61
C ILE A 231 -9.04 -21.29 4.63
N TYR A 232 -9.36 -20.41 5.56
CA TYR A 232 -10.35 -20.61 6.61
C TYR A 232 -11.65 -19.90 6.24
N GLN A 233 -12.78 -20.54 6.52
CA GLN A 233 -14.09 -19.92 6.38
C GLN A 233 -14.55 -19.52 7.78
N GLY A 234 -14.97 -18.26 7.96
CA GLY A 234 -15.43 -17.79 9.28
C GLY A 234 -16.70 -18.51 9.73
N SER A 235 -16.89 -18.64 11.04
CA SER A 235 -18.13 -19.21 11.60
C SER A 235 -19.35 -18.32 11.35
N ALA A 236 -19.16 -17.01 11.33
CA ALA A 236 -20.16 -16.00 10.99
C ALA A 236 -19.60 -14.99 9.99
N GLU A 237 -20.37 -14.65 8.95
CA GLU A 237 -19.95 -13.68 7.94
C GLU A 237 -19.73 -12.28 8.51
N ALA A 238 -20.47 -11.90 9.54
CA ALA A 238 -20.31 -10.61 10.20
C ALA A 238 -18.92 -10.42 10.85
N GLU A 239 -18.20 -11.50 11.15
CA GLU A 239 -16.83 -11.45 11.69
C GLU A 239 -15.75 -11.54 10.60
N PHE A 240 -16.12 -11.52 9.32
CA PHE A 240 -15.18 -11.71 8.22
C PHE A 240 -14.05 -10.67 8.20
N TYR A 241 -14.34 -9.41 8.56
CA TYR A 241 -13.35 -8.33 8.62
C TYR A 241 -12.16 -8.67 9.53
N GLN A 242 -12.40 -9.32 10.68
CA GLN A 242 -11.39 -9.70 11.67
C GLN A 242 -10.92 -11.16 11.55
N LEU A 243 -11.36 -11.90 10.53
CA LEU A 243 -11.02 -13.32 10.40
C LEU A 243 -9.51 -13.56 10.31
N HIS A 244 -8.78 -12.68 9.63
CA HIS A 244 -7.32 -12.73 9.55
C HIS A 244 -6.65 -12.63 10.94
N GLU A 245 -7.12 -11.74 11.82
CA GLU A 245 -6.63 -11.64 13.20
C GLU A 245 -6.92 -12.91 13.99
N ASN A 246 -8.12 -13.47 13.85
CA ASN A 246 -8.50 -14.71 14.53
C ASN A 246 -7.60 -15.88 14.10
N ILE A 247 -7.19 -15.94 12.82
CA ILE A 247 -6.23 -16.94 12.32
C ILE A 247 -4.84 -16.70 12.92
N ILE A 248 -4.34 -15.46 12.91
CA ILE A 248 -3.03 -15.10 13.46
C ILE A 248 -2.93 -15.47 14.96
N ARG A 249 -3.96 -15.10 15.74
CA ARG A 249 -4.05 -15.37 17.18
C ARG A 249 -4.46 -16.80 17.51
N LYS A 250 -4.69 -17.66 16.51
CA LYS A 250 -5.10 -19.07 16.66
C LYS A 250 -6.38 -19.24 17.49
N HIS A 251 -7.35 -18.35 17.33
CA HIS A 251 -8.66 -18.44 17.99
C HIS A 251 -9.53 -19.53 17.34
N ALA A 252 -9.26 -20.80 17.68
CA ALA A 252 -9.85 -21.98 17.05
C ALA A 252 -11.40 -21.98 16.94
N HIS A 253 -12.10 -21.38 17.91
CA HIS A 253 -13.57 -21.31 17.90
C HIS A 253 -14.15 -20.26 16.92
N LYS A 254 -13.33 -19.26 16.53
CA LYS A 254 -13.72 -18.19 15.60
C LYS A 254 -13.18 -18.41 14.19
N THR A 255 -12.08 -19.14 14.07
CA THR A 255 -11.60 -19.67 12.81
C THR A 255 -12.45 -20.90 12.47
N GLY A 256 -13.42 -20.76 11.58
CA GLY A 256 -14.25 -21.91 11.17
C GLY A 256 -13.46 -22.95 10.39
N THR A 257 -14.15 -23.85 9.72
CA THR A 257 -13.52 -25.02 9.09
C THR A 257 -12.83 -24.67 7.76
N THR A 258 -11.73 -25.37 7.49
CA THR A 258 -11.17 -25.49 6.12
C THR A 258 -12.01 -26.51 5.36
N SER A 259 -12.64 -26.11 4.24
CA SER A 259 -13.35 -27.05 3.36
C SER A 259 -12.41 -28.16 2.89
N THR A 260 -12.90 -29.41 2.87
CA THR A 260 -12.15 -30.56 2.35
C THR A 260 -11.86 -30.47 0.85
N THR A 261 -12.62 -29.65 0.12
CA THR A 261 -12.42 -29.39 -1.31
C THR A 261 -11.44 -28.26 -1.61
N ASN A 262 -10.97 -27.53 -0.59
CA ASN A 262 -10.03 -26.43 -0.76
C ASN A 262 -8.59 -26.91 -0.53
N ILE A 263 -7.81 -26.90 -1.61
CA ILE A 263 -6.38 -27.26 -1.60
C ILE A 263 -5.53 -26.08 -1.08
N GLY A 264 -6.10 -24.87 -1.06
CA GLY A 264 -5.45 -23.64 -0.62
C GLY A 264 -4.93 -22.80 -1.78
N ILE A 265 -4.11 -21.79 -1.48
CA ILE A 265 -3.51 -20.90 -2.47
C ILE A 265 -1.99 -21.14 -2.51
N SER A 266 -1.46 -21.54 -3.66
CA SER A 266 -0.01 -21.73 -3.84
C SER A 266 0.66 -20.42 -4.23
N LEU A 267 1.66 -19.99 -3.45
CA LEU A 267 2.34 -18.72 -3.59
C LEU A 267 3.85 -18.93 -3.70
N CYS A 268 4.51 -18.04 -4.43
CA CYS A 268 5.95 -17.83 -4.36
C CYS A 268 6.23 -16.42 -3.86
N LEU A 269 7.06 -16.30 -2.83
CA LEU A 269 7.46 -15.05 -2.22
C LEU A 269 8.96 -14.83 -2.41
N ARG A 270 9.35 -13.60 -2.74
CA ARG A 270 10.76 -13.19 -2.86
C ARG A 270 10.96 -11.81 -2.25
N MET A 271 11.96 -11.71 -1.38
CA MET A 271 12.39 -10.43 -0.83
C MET A 271 13.35 -9.73 -1.79
N LEU A 272 13.20 -8.42 -1.98
CA LEU A 272 14.04 -7.59 -2.83
C LEU A 272 14.55 -6.39 -2.01
N HIS A 273 15.84 -6.11 -2.14
CA HIS A 273 16.52 -5.05 -1.38
C HIS A 273 17.11 -4.01 -2.32
N GLY A 274 16.94 -2.73 -2.00
CA GLY A 274 17.51 -1.62 -2.75
C GLY A 274 16.46 -0.71 -3.36
N ASN A 275 16.92 0.33 -4.05
CA ASN A 275 16.06 1.33 -4.66
C ASN A 275 15.18 0.73 -5.77
N PHE A 276 13.88 1.04 -5.75
CA PHE A 276 12.90 0.48 -6.68
C PHE A 276 13.25 0.74 -8.16
N ASP A 277 13.63 1.95 -8.52
CA ASP A 277 13.96 2.30 -9.92
C ASP A 277 15.25 1.63 -10.40
N GLN A 278 16.22 1.45 -9.49
CA GLN A 278 17.43 0.69 -9.80
C GLN A 278 17.12 -0.78 -10.01
N LEU A 279 16.37 -1.41 -9.09
CA LEU A 279 15.96 -2.81 -9.24
C LEU A 279 15.13 -3.04 -10.51
N LYS A 280 14.28 -2.08 -10.89
CA LYS A 280 13.52 -2.11 -12.15
C LYS A 280 14.41 -2.05 -13.38
N ARG A 281 15.55 -1.33 -13.34
CA ARG A 281 16.54 -1.31 -14.42
C ARG A 281 17.36 -2.58 -14.47
N ASP A 282 17.75 -3.11 -13.31
CA ASP A 282 18.63 -4.28 -13.20
C ASP A 282 17.88 -5.59 -13.48
N MET A 283 16.59 -5.68 -13.14
CA MET A 283 15.73 -6.86 -13.31
C MET A 283 14.41 -6.52 -14.02
N PRO A 284 14.43 -6.01 -15.27
CA PRO A 284 13.24 -5.44 -15.91
C PRO A 284 12.08 -6.43 -16.06
N LEU A 285 12.36 -7.73 -16.23
CA LEU A 285 11.32 -8.75 -16.36
C LEU A 285 10.52 -8.97 -15.07
N LEU A 286 11.18 -8.86 -13.91
CA LEU A 286 10.52 -9.03 -12.60
C LEU A 286 9.58 -7.87 -12.27
N PHE A 287 9.83 -6.70 -12.85
CA PHE A 287 9.08 -5.45 -12.59
C PHE A 287 8.04 -5.14 -13.68
N ARG A 288 7.74 -6.09 -14.59
CA ARG A 288 6.62 -6.01 -15.55
C ARG A 288 5.28 -6.43 -14.93
N VAL A 289 5.12 -6.20 -13.64
CA VAL A 289 3.97 -6.66 -12.84
C VAL A 289 3.39 -5.48 -12.06
N SER A 290 2.16 -5.64 -11.59
CA SER A 290 1.51 -4.63 -10.76
C SER A 290 2.36 -4.26 -9.54
N THR A 291 2.28 -2.99 -9.13
CA THR A 291 2.95 -2.49 -7.93
C THR A 291 1.90 -2.16 -6.89
N THR A 292 2.05 -2.73 -5.70
CA THR A 292 1.15 -2.50 -4.56
C THR A 292 1.89 -1.66 -3.53
N ARG A 293 1.41 -0.44 -3.26
CA ARG A 293 2.17 0.52 -2.43
C ARG A 293 1.90 0.33 -0.94
N LYS A 294 2.87 0.74 -0.12
CA LYS A 294 2.67 0.93 1.32
C LYS A 294 1.62 2.02 1.57
N LEU A 295 0.75 1.84 2.56
CA LEU A 295 -0.14 2.90 3.05
C LEU A 295 0.69 3.96 3.77
N GLY A 296 0.61 5.19 3.26
CA GLY A 296 1.48 6.29 3.70
C GLY A 296 2.87 6.22 3.07
N PHE A 297 3.74 7.15 3.48
CA PHE A 297 5.09 7.29 2.93
C PHE A 297 6.08 6.25 3.51
N SER A 298 7.12 5.96 2.74
CA SER A 298 8.37 5.38 3.24
C SER A 298 9.03 6.32 4.25
N ASP A 299 9.94 5.81 5.07
CA ASP A 299 10.70 6.63 6.02
C ASP A 299 11.53 7.72 5.31
N VAL A 300 11.89 7.50 4.05
CA VAL A 300 12.61 8.45 3.18
C VAL A 300 11.80 8.67 1.92
N ILE A 301 11.46 9.93 1.65
CA ILE A 301 10.84 10.38 0.39
C ILE A 301 11.94 10.97 -0.47
N MET A 302 12.14 10.43 -1.67
CA MET A 302 13.19 10.90 -2.56
C MET A 302 12.81 12.25 -3.20
N PRO A 303 13.75 13.19 -3.38
CA PRO A 303 13.49 14.42 -4.13
C PRO A 303 12.96 14.12 -5.53
N GLY A 304 11.83 14.72 -5.90
CA GLY A 304 11.15 14.48 -7.18
C GLY A 304 10.09 13.38 -7.15
N ASP A 305 9.94 12.65 -6.05
CA ASP A 305 8.80 11.74 -5.86
C ASP A 305 7.51 12.56 -5.73
N VAL A 306 6.54 12.27 -6.60
CA VAL A 306 5.22 12.91 -6.60
C VAL A 306 4.18 11.85 -6.32
N ARG A 307 3.64 11.89 -5.11
CA ARG A 307 2.56 11.02 -4.66
C ARG A 307 1.39 11.87 -4.20
N ASN A 308 0.18 11.49 -4.62
CA ASN A 308 -1.11 12.13 -4.28
C ASN A 308 -2.19 11.05 -4.20
N ASP A 309 -2.00 10.07 -3.32
CA ASP A 309 -2.95 8.98 -3.15
C ASP A 309 -3.92 9.32 -2.01
N LEU A 310 -5.22 9.29 -2.27
CA LEU A 310 -6.26 9.34 -1.24
C LEU A 310 -6.77 7.93 -0.98
N TYR A 311 -6.67 7.47 0.26
CA TYR A 311 -7.23 6.20 0.69
C TYR A 311 -8.53 6.47 1.46
N LEU A 312 -9.59 5.79 1.03
CA LEU A 312 -10.87 5.73 1.72
C LEU A 312 -11.04 4.32 2.28
N MET A 313 -11.12 4.21 3.60
CA MET A 313 -11.51 2.98 4.28
C MET A 313 -13.01 3.03 4.54
N LEU A 314 -13.77 2.16 3.85
CA LEU A 314 -15.16 1.90 4.21
C LEU A 314 -15.14 0.99 5.44
N ASP A 315 -15.37 1.57 6.62
CA ASP A 315 -15.20 0.87 7.88
C ASP A 315 -16.46 0.10 8.26
N ARG A 316 -17.47 0.77 8.79
CA ARG A 316 -18.70 0.14 9.30
C ARG A 316 -19.92 1.01 9.06
N ALA A 317 -21.09 0.42 9.16
CA ALA A 317 -22.34 1.17 9.18
C ALA A 317 -23.32 0.57 10.19
N GLU A 318 -24.22 1.39 10.68
CA GLU A 318 -25.30 1.00 11.59
C GLU A 318 -26.64 1.42 10.99
N PHE A 319 -27.50 0.42 10.71
CA PHE A 319 -28.85 0.64 10.19
C PHE A 319 -29.90 0.09 11.14
N GLU A 320 -31.03 0.77 11.25
CA GLU A 320 -32.15 0.27 12.04
C GLU A 320 -32.83 -0.89 11.30
N ARG A 321 -33.14 -1.95 12.04
CA ARG A 321 -33.95 -3.07 11.53
C ARG A 321 -35.37 -2.63 11.15
N GLY A 322 -35.88 -1.57 11.79
CA GLY A 322 -37.25 -1.11 11.64
C GLY A 322 -38.26 -2.18 12.06
N ARG A 323 -39.44 -2.20 11.43
CA ARG A 323 -40.55 -3.13 11.74
C ARG A 323 -40.48 -4.49 11.03
N LYS A 324 -39.45 -4.73 10.20
CA LYS A 324 -39.34 -5.97 9.41
C LYS A 324 -38.74 -7.11 10.24
N THR A 325 -39.21 -8.34 9.99
CA THR A 325 -38.74 -9.55 10.68
C THR A 325 -37.33 -9.96 10.29
N ALA A 326 -36.85 -9.63 9.09
CA ALA A 326 -35.49 -9.94 8.65
C ALA A 326 -34.64 -8.65 8.55
N SER A 327 -33.38 -8.75 8.96
CA SER A 327 -32.39 -7.70 8.71
C SER A 327 -32.10 -7.55 7.21
N ARG A 328 -31.65 -6.37 6.79
CA ARG A 328 -31.24 -6.08 5.42
C ARG A 328 -29.95 -6.80 5.09
N ASN A 329 -29.81 -7.20 3.82
CA ASN A 329 -28.51 -7.46 3.20
C ASN A 329 -28.02 -6.12 2.65
N VAL A 330 -27.03 -5.51 3.28
CA VAL A 330 -26.57 -4.16 2.96
C VAL A 330 -25.40 -4.20 1.99
N GLU A 331 -25.50 -3.45 0.90
CA GLU A 331 -24.40 -3.11 -0.01
C GLU A 331 -24.25 -1.59 -0.03
N VAL A 332 -23.03 -1.09 0.14
CA VAL A 332 -22.70 0.33 -0.04
C VAL A 332 -21.97 0.48 -1.35
N THR A 333 -22.50 1.34 -2.23
CA THR A 333 -21.81 1.72 -3.47
C THR A 333 -21.14 3.08 -3.27
N VAL A 334 -19.83 3.13 -3.46
CA VAL A 334 -19.03 4.36 -3.39
C VAL A 334 -18.87 4.92 -4.80
N HIS A 335 -19.23 6.19 -4.96
CA HIS A 335 -19.01 6.98 -6.15
C HIS A 335 -18.19 8.21 -5.80
N VAL A 336 -17.25 8.58 -6.68
CA VAL A 336 -16.56 9.86 -6.61
C VAL A 336 -17.09 10.73 -7.75
N LEU A 337 -17.58 11.92 -7.42
CA LEU A 337 -18.24 12.81 -8.36
C LEU A 337 -17.56 14.17 -8.40
N ASP A 338 -17.44 14.73 -9.60
CA ASP A 338 -16.97 16.10 -9.79
C ASP A 338 -18.08 17.14 -9.49
N GLY A 339 -17.74 18.42 -9.61
CA GLY A 339 -18.66 19.53 -9.37
C GLY A 339 -19.86 19.59 -10.33
N ASN A 340 -19.83 18.81 -11.42
CA ASN A 340 -20.92 18.69 -12.39
C ASN A 340 -21.74 17.39 -12.19
N ASN A 341 -21.60 16.72 -11.04
CA ASN A 341 -22.26 15.45 -10.72
C ASN A 341 -21.85 14.28 -11.63
N LYS A 342 -20.69 14.38 -12.32
CA LYS A 342 -20.21 13.31 -13.20
C LYS A 342 -19.36 12.34 -12.39
N LYS A 343 -19.64 11.05 -12.53
CA LYS A 343 -18.83 9.99 -11.91
C LYS A 343 -17.44 9.96 -12.53
N MET A 344 -16.42 9.98 -11.69
CA MET A 344 -15.02 9.92 -12.11
C MET A 344 -14.51 8.49 -12.08
N LYS A 345 -13.82 8.07 -13.14
CA LYS A 345 -13.07 6.80 -13.17
C LYS A 345 -11.74 6.99 -12.46
N CYS A 346 -11.76 6.94 -11.13
CA CYS A 346 -10.59 7.18 -10.29
C CYS A 346 -10.44 6.16 -9.16
N ILE A 347 -11.31 5.14 -9.10
CA ILE A 347 -11.27 4.14 -8.05
C ILE A 347 -10.37 2.99 -8.50
N TRP A 348 -9.29 2.76 -7.75
CA TRP A 348 -8.36 1.67 -8.02
C TRP A 348 -8.70 0.44 -7.17
N LEU A 349 -8.96 -0.68 -7.85
CA LEU A 349 -9.44 -1.92 -7.21
C LEU A 349 -8.32 -2.88 -6.77
N GLY A 350 -7.07 -2.66 -7.21
CA GLY A 350 -5.98 -3.60 -6.99
C GLY A 350 -5.43 -4.20 -8.29
N GLY A 351 -4.12 -4.43 -8.33
CA GLY A 351 -3.45 -5.13 -9.44
C GLY A 351 -3.45 -4.36 -10.76
N ASP A 352 -3.47 -5.10 -11.87
CA ASP A 352 -3.53 -4.56 -13.23
C ASP A 352 -4.98 -4.39 -13.71
N GLU A 353 -5.82 -3.80 -12.88
CA GLU A 353 -7.21 -3.47 -13.24
C GLU A 353 -7.33 -1.98 -13.55
N ASP A 354 -8.14 -1.64 -14.55
CA ASP A 354 -8.44 -0.25 -14.87
C ASP A 354 -9.22 0.42 -13.74
N GLU A 355 -9.05 1.74 -13.62
CA GLU A 355 -9.80 2.55 -12.66
C GLU A 355 -11.30 2.53 -13.00
N THR A 356 -12.11 2.34 -11.96
CA THR A 356 -13.58 2.29 -12.07
C THR A 356 -14.23 3.56 -11.53
N ASP A 357 -15.49 3.76 -11.90
CA ASP A 357 -16.33 4.87 -11.43
C ASP A 357 -17.24 4.50 -10.24
N GLU A 358 -17.20 3.22 -9.85
CA GLU A 358 -17.91 2.71 -8.68
C GLU A 358 -17.12 1.60 -7.97
N TYR A 359 -17.29 1.56 -6.65
CA TYR A 359 -16.89 0.43 -5.80
C TYR A 359 -18.10 -0.06 -5.02
N ARG A 360 -18.31 -1.38 -4.97
CA ARG A 360 -19.41 -1.99 -4.20
C ARG A 360 -18.85 -2.80 -3.04
N SER A 361 -19.34 -2.56 -1.84
CA SER A 361 -18.90 -3.27 -0.64
C SER A 361 -19.24 -4.77 -0.70
N THR A 362 -18.61 -5.56 0.16
CA THR A 362 -19.05 -6.91 0.46
C THR A 362 -20.41 -6.88 1.17
N ILE A 363 -21.22 -7.91 0.97
CA ILE A 363 -22.53 -8.07 1.59
C ILE A 363 -22.47 -9.19 2.63
N TYR A 364 -22.76 -8.84 3.88
CA TYR A 364 -22.99 -9.81 4.95
C TYR A 364 -24.47 -10.14 5.04
N TYR A 365 -24.78 -11.43 5.06
CA TYR A 365 -26.16 -11.89 5.04
C TYR A 365 -26.91 -11.47 6.31
N HIS A 366 -28.10 -10.88 6.13
CA HIS A 366 -28.97 -10.39 7.21
C HIS A 366 -28.24 -9.59 8.31
N THR A 367 -27.32 -8.71 7.92
CA THR A 367 -26.54 -7.89 8.84
C THR A 367 -26.81 -6.41 8.60
N ASN A 368 -27.49 -5.78 9.57
CA ASN A 368 -27.77 -4.32 9.55
C ASN A 368 -26.62 -3.48 10.12
N GLN A 369 -25.68 -4.10 10.81
CA GLN A 369 -24.48 -3.46 11.34
C GLN A 369 -23.23 -4.06 10.67
N PRO A 370 -23.07 -3.92 9.35
CA PRO A 370 -21.92 -4.49 8.66
C PRO A 370 -20.63 -3.75 9.04
N HIS A 371 -19.57 -4.52 9.27
CA HIS A 371 -18.21 -4.02 9.51
C HIS A 371 -17.29 -4.58 8.40
N TRP A 372 -16.91 -3.75 7.45
CA TRP A 372 -16.20 -4.16 6.23
C TRP A 372 -14.69 -4.04 6.35
N VAL A 373 -14.20 -2.90 6.84
CA VAL A 373 -12.75 -2.55 6.84
C VAL A 373 -12.16 -2.67 5.43
N GLU A 374 -12.88 -2.17 4.42
CA GLU A 374 -12.49 -2.27 3.01
C GLU A 374 -11.72 -1.02 2.58
N ASN A 375 -10.44 -1.18 2.22
CA ASN A 375 -9.57 -0.08 1.82
C ASN A 375 -9.64 0.17 0.29
N ILE A 376 -9.93 1.41 -0.10
CA ILE A 376 -10.19 1.84 -1.48
C ILE A 376 -9.23 2.99 -1.80
N ARG A 377 -8.45 2.87 -2.87
CA ARG A 377 -7.58 3.96 -3.34
C ARG A 377 -8.32 4.80 -4.37
N LEU A 378 -8.22 6.12 -4.21
CA LEU A 378 -8.83 7.13 -5.07
C LEU A 378 -7.72 7.96 -5.74
N SER A 379 -7.56 7.79 -7.05
CA SER A 379 -6.60 8.51 -7.91
C SER A 379 -7.20 9.82 -8.42
N ILE A 380 -7.47 10.78 -7.52
CA ILE A 380 -8.11 12.04 -7.89
C ILE A 380 -7.04 13.07 -8.27
N PRO A 381 -7.14 13.74 -9.43
CA PRO A 381 -6.27 14.85 -9.76
C PRO A 381 -6.47 16.02 -8.79
N MET A 382 -5.36 16.60 -8.31
CA MET A 382 -5.38 17.57 -7.21
C MET A 382 -6.19 18.83 -7.50
N GLU A 383 -6.19 19.28 -8.74
CA GLU A 383 -6.95 20.42 -9.24
C GLU A 383 -8.47 20.23 -9.12
N MET A 384 -8.95 18.99 -9.06
CA MET A 384 -10.38 18.68 -8.95
C MET A 384 -10.85 18.46 -7.51
N PHE A 385 -9.96 18.37 -6.52
CA PHE A 385 -10.32 18.06 -5.12
C PHE A 385 -11.37 19.02 -4.54
N LYS A 386 -11.28 20.31 -4.89
CA LYS A 386 -12.14 21.36 -4.35
C LYS A 386 -13.63 21.09 -4.64
N ASP A 387 -13.92 20.69 -5.87
CA ASP A 387 -15.30 20.50 -6.35
C ASP A 387 -15.71 19.03 -6.33
N THR A 388 -14.89 18.15 -5.77
CA THR A 388 -15.14 16.71 -5.72
C THR A 388 -15.75 16.31 -4.38
N HIS A 389 -16.74 15.41 -4.43
CA HIS A 389 -17.30 14.75 -3.25
C HIS A 389 -17.45 13.24 -3.47
N ILE A 390 -17.51 12.50 -2.36
CA ILE A 390 -17.81 11.08 -2.35
C ILE A 390 -19.29 10.93 -1.99
N ARG A 391 -20.04 10.18 -2.79
CA ARG A 391 -21.40 9.75 -2.48
C ARG A 391 -21.41 8.25 -2.21
N LEU A 392 -22.00 7.88 -1.07
CA LEU A 392 -22.20 6.50 -0.66
C LEU A 392 -23.69 6.17 -0.75
N GLU A 393 -24.03 5.20 -1.60
CA GLU A 393 -25.39 4.79 -1.86
C GLU A 393 -25.66 3.45 -1.17
N CYS A 394 -26.54 3.45 -0.17
CA CYS A 394 -26.87 2.28 0.64
C CYS A 394 -28.06 1.53 0.02
N ARG A 395 -27.82 0.28 -0.39
CA ARG A 395 -28.79 -0.57 -1.07
C ARG A 395 -29.09 -1.83 -0.29
N HIS A 396 -30.35 -2.25 -0.34
CA HIS A 396 -30.76 -3.57 0.11
C HIS A 396 -30.69 -4.55 -1.07
N CYS A 397 -29.94 -5.64 -0.91
CA CYS A 397 -29.83 -6.69 -1.90
C CYS A 397 -30.85 -7.80 -1.65
N SER A 398 -31.77 -7.99 -2.58
CA SER A 398 -32.83 -9.00 -2.47
C SER A 398 -32.27 -10.42 -2.65
N THR A 399 -32.57 -11.29 -1.69
CA THR A 399 -32.23 -12.71 -1.75
C THR A 399 -32.97 -13.45 -2.87
N THR A 400 -34.21 -13.03 -3.18
CA THR A 400 -35.11 -13.76 -4.09
C THR A 400 -35.09 -13.22 -5.51
N ARG A 401 -34.99 -11.89 -5.67
CA ARG A 401 -35.07 -11.23 -6.97
C ARG A 401 -33.71 -10.93 -7.61
N GLY A 402 -32.63 -10.94 -6.82
CA GLY A 402 -31.31 -10.52 -7.31
C GLY A 402 -31.18 -9.02 -7.56
N GLU A 403 -32.18 -8.23 -7.15
CA GLU A 403 -32.26 -6.78 -7.33
C GLU A 403 -31.61 -6.02 -6.17
N ARG A 404 -31.25 -4.76 -6.42
CA ARG A 404 -30.72 -3.83 -5.43
C ARG A 404 -31.67 -2.64 -5.29
N SER A 405 -32.18 -2.43 -4.08
CA SER A 405 -33.11 -1.34 -3.78
C SER A 405 -32.40 -0.26 -2.95
N LEU A 406 -32.26 0.95 -3.50
CA LEU A 406 -31.74 2.10 -2.75
C LEU A 406 -32.69 2.43 -1.59
N PHE A 407 -32.11 2.79 -0.44
CA PHE A 407 -32.92 3.22 0.70
C PHE A 407 -32.35 4.42 1.46
N ALA A 408 -31.05 4.69 1.30
CA ALA A 408 -30.40 5.83 1.92
C ALA A 408 -29.11 6.20 1.19
N ILE A 409 -28.64 7.41 1.44
CA ILE A 409 -27.32 7.88 1.03
C ILE A 409 -26.56 8.44 2.24
N ALA A 410 -25.25 8.42 2.13
CA ALA A 410 -24.34 9.28 2.88
C ALA A 410 -23.42 9.97 1.87
N PHE A 411 -22.75 11.05 2.25
CA PHE A 411 -21.78 11.70 1.38
C PHE A 411 -20.71 12.38 2.22
N MET A 412 -19.63 12.83 1.59
CA MET A 412 -18.61 13.67 2.22
C MET A 412 -17.91 14.52 1.15
N ARG A 413 -17.56 15.76 1.49
CA ARG A 413 -16.73 16.63 0.63
C ARG A 413 -15.25 16.37 0.90
N LEU A 414 -14.41 16.48 -0.13
CA LEU A 414 -12.97 16.26 0.03
C LEU A 414 -12.22 17.48 0.59
N MET A 415 -12.80 18.66 0.44
CA MET A 415 -12.23 19.92 0.87
C MET A 415 -13.26 20.70 1.68
N LYS A 416 -12.80 21.36 2.75
CA LYS A 416 -13.61 22.29 3.54
C LYS A 416 -13.78 23.61 2.79
N GLU A 417 -14.75 24.44 3.20
CA GLU A 417 -15.02 25.74 2.57
C GLU A 417 -13.82 26.72 2.66
N ASP A 418 -12.96 26.56 3.67
CA ASP A 418 -11.73 27.34 3.85
C ASP A 418 -10.58 26.91 2.91
N GLY A 419 -10.81 25.92 2.05
CA GLY A 419 -9.82 25.38 1.11
C GLY A 419 -8.85 24.36 1.73
N THR A 420 -9.00 24.01 3.01
CA THR A 420 -8.22 22.95 3.63
C THR A 420 -8.77 21.58 3.23
N THR A 421 -7.88 20.62 2.98
CA THR A 421 -8.28 19.24 2.71
C THR A 421 -8.90 18.62 3.96
N MET A 422 -9.78 17.64 3.78
CA MET A 422 -10.25 16.79 4.87
C MET A 422 -9.08 16.21 5.71
N GLU A 423 -9.33 16.05 7.01
CA GLU A 423 -8.34 15.52 7.95
C GLU A 423 -8.21 14.00 7.83
N ASP A 424 -7.01 13.48 8.11
CA ASP A 424 -6.76 12.05 8.25
C ASP A 424 -7.37 11.54 9.55
N SER A 425 -8.64 11.16 9.49
CA SER A 425 -9.39 10.69 10.65
C SER A 425 -10.50 9.73 10.26
N GLU A 426 -11.17 9.21 11.29
CA GLU A 426 -12.48 8.61 11.17
C GLU A 426 -13.54 9.72 11.03
N HIS A 427 -14.48 9.50 10.12
CA HIS A 427 -15.59 10.40 9.78
C HIS A 427 -16.89 9.62 9.97
N GLU A 428 -17.66 10.00 10.99
CA GLU A 428 -19.02 9.50 11.18
C GLU A 428 -19.99 10.32 10.33
N LEU A 429 -20.43 9.73 9.22
CA LEU A 429 -21.31 10.35 8.24
C LEU A 429 -22.77 10.12 8.61
N PHE A 430 -23.58 11.14 8.38
CA PHE A 430 -25.03 11.05 8.53
C PHE A 430 -25.66 10.27 7.38
N VAL A 431 -26.65 9.47 7.74
CA VAL A 431 -27.45 8.67 6.80
C VAL A 431 -28.75 9.41 6.50
N TYR A 432 -28.97 9.69 5.21
CA TYR A 432 -30.15 10.35 4.69
C TYR A 432 -31.03 9.34 3.93
N LYS A 433 -32.26 9.14 4.41
CA LYS A 433 -33.26 8.31 3.72
C LYS A 433 -33.74 9.02 2.46
N CYS A 434 -33.88 8.26 1.37
CA CYS A 434 -34.38 8.74 0.09
C CYS A 434 -35.27 7.69 -0.59
N SER A 435 -35.93 8.07 -1.69
CA SER A 435 -36.71 7.14 -2.51
C SER A 435 -35.82 6.10 -3.19
N GLU A 436 -36.38 4.94 -3.55
CA GLU A 436 -35.64 3.87 -4.23
C GLU A 436 -35.18 4.27 -5.64
N ASN A 437 -35.94 5.13 -6.31
CA ASN A 437 -35.67 5.64 -7.66
C ASN A 437 -35.16 7.09 -7.63
N GLN A 438 -34.42 7.45 -6.57
CA GLN A 438 -33.95 8.82 -6.39
C GLN A 438 -33.06 9.25 -7.56
N ASP A 439 -33.43 10.34 -8.23
CA ASP A 439 -32.55 11.06 -9.15
C ASP A 439 -31.61 11.96 -8.35
N PHE A 440 -30.33 11.91 -8.68
CA PHE A 440 -29.30 12.72 -8.02
C PHE A 440 -28.89 13.93 -8.85
N GLY A 441 -29.55 14.21 -9.97
CA GLY A 441 -29.20 15.29 -10.91
C GLY A 441 -29.14 16.68 -10.27
N ASP A 442 -29.98 16.96 -9.28
CA ASP A 442 -30.06 18.27 -8.61
C ASP A 442 -28.98 18.51 -7.55
N MET A 443 -28.26 17.46 -7.13
CA MET A 443 -27.30 17.45 -6.03
C MET A 443 -27.80 18.11 -4.74
N SER A 444 -29.12 18.13 -4.49
CA SER A 444 -29.69 18.93 -3.38
C SER A 444 -29.26 18.44 -1.99
N TYR A 445 -28.76 17.21 -1.88
CA TYR A 445 -28.15 16.66 -0.66
C TYR A 445 -26.87 17.40 -0.25
N LEU A 446 -26.13 18.02 -1.18
CA LEU A 446 -24.91 18.78 -0.85
C LEU A 446 -25.21 20.01 0.02
N ASN A 447 -26.45 20.50 0.05
CA ASN A 447 -26.85 21.60 0.93
C ASN A 447 -27.03 21.15 2.40
N LEU A 448 -27.02 19.84 2.66
CA LEU A 448 -27.17 19.27 4.00
C LEU A 448 -25.79 19.11 4.66
N PRO A 449 -25.72 19.01 6.01
CA PRO A 449 -24.48 18.70 6.70
C PRO A 449 -24.18 17.20 6.57
N PHE A 450 -22.94 16.79 6.31
CA PHE A 450 -22.62 15.36 6.24
C PHE A 450 -22.09 14.75 7.54
N CYS A 451 -21.61 15.55 8.49
CA CYS A 451 -21.11 15.07 9.78
C CYS A 451 -21.34 16.12 10.89
N THR A 452 -21.04 15.75 12.14
CA THR A 452 -21.22 16.61 13.31
C THR A 452 -20.40 17.90 13.25
N GLN A 453 -19.20 17.87 12.64
CA GLN A 453 -18.34 19.05 12.49
C GLN A 453 -18.93 20.09 11.53
N GLU A 454 -19.62 19.65 10.46
CA GLU A 454 -20.33 20.58 9.54
C GLU A 454 -21.54 21.24 10.20
N ILE A 455 -22.17 20.61 11.20
CA ILE A 455 -23.26 21.28 11.95
C ILE A 455 -22.69 22.46 12.74
N ALA A 456 -21.57 22.25 13.44
CA ALA A 456 -20.98 23.24 14.33
C ALA A 456 -20.48 24.50 13.58
N SER A 457 -20.11 24.37 12.30
CA SER A 457 -19.65 25.48 11.46
C SER A 457 -20.79 26.27 10.81
N ARG A 458 -22.04 25.78 10.86
CA ARG A 458 -23.19 26.42 10.20
C ARG A 458 -24.01 27.25 11.19
N ALA A 459 -24.34 28.48 10.79
CA ALA A 459 -25.18 29.39 11.58
C ALA A 459 -26.63 28.91 11.76
N SER A 460 -27.15 28.08 10.84
CA SER A 460 -28.48 27.47 10.93
C SER A 460 -28.47 26.07 10.31
N PRO A 461 -28.36 25.01 11.12
CA PRO A 461 -28.23 23.66 10.60
C PRO A 461 -29.57 23.11 10.10
N VAL A 462 -29.61 22.72 8.82
CA VAL A 462 -30.74 22.05 8.19
C VAL A 462 -30.53 20.54 8.27
N PHE A 463 -31.47 19.79 8.85
CA PHE A 463 -31.33 18.35 9.10
C PHE A 463 -31.99 17.45 8.04
N GLY A 464 -32.43 18.04 6.94
CA GLY A 464 -33.06 17.33 5.83
C GLY A 464 -33.74 18.31 4.87
N ASN A 465 -34.24 17.79 3.76
CA ASN A 465 -35.07 18.53 2.83
C ASN A 465 -36.27 17.66 2.41
N HIS A 466 -37.04 18.09 1.40
CA HIS A 466 -38.21 17.34 0.92
C HIS A 466 -37.87 15.94 0.38
N THR A 467 -36.63 15.73 -0.04
CA THR A 467 -36.13 14.51 -0.69
C THR A 467 -35.35 13.61 0.29
N TYR A 468 -34.61 14.22 1.20
CA TYR A 468 -33.62 13.58 2.06
C TYR A 468 -33.95 13.86 3.52
N SER A 469 -34.28 12.80 4.27
CA SER A 469 -34.54 12.88 5.69
C SER A 469 -33.39 12.23 6.48
N ARG A 470 -32.71 12.98 7.33
CA ARG A 470 -31.66 12.41 8.20
C ARG A 470 -32.27 11.41 9.18
N ASN A 471 -31.62 10.25 9.35
CA ASN A 471 -31.88 9.35 10.47
C ASN A 471 -30.84 9.60 11.57
N MET A 472 -31.30 9.92 12.78
CA MET A 472 -30.41 10.22 13.92
C MET A 472 -29.81 8.96 14.58
N LYS A 473 -30.32 7.77 14.23
CA LYS A 473 -29.90 6.49 14.81
C LYS A 473 -29.13 5.61 13.83
N GLU A 474 -28.91 6.09 12.61
CA GLU A 474 -28.15 5.37 11.60
C GLU A 474 -26.91 6.21 11.27
N SER A 475 -25.76 5.56 11.19
CA SER A 475 -24.50 6.19 10.84
C SER A 475 -23.71 5.32 9.89
N LEU A 476 -22.87 5.96 9.09
CA LEU A 476 -21.91 5.29 8.23
C LEU A 476 -20.54 5.87 8.53
N VAL A 477 -19.60 5.00 8.90
CA VAL A 477 -18.26 5.40 9.28
C VAL A 477 -17.29 5.11 8.14
N VAL A 478 -16.53 6.12 7.75
CA VAL A 478 -15.38 5.99 6.84
C VAL A 478 -14.14 6.57 7.49
N SER A 479 -12.97 6.13 7.08
CA SER A 479 -11.71 6.80 7.43
C SER A 479 -10.97 7.22 6.19
N THR A 480 -10.29 8.37 6.24
CA THR A 480 -9.48 8.86 5.13
C THR A 480 -8.01 8.94 5.51
N ILE A 481 -7.14 8.63 4.55
CA ILE A 481 -5.69 8.85 4.67
C ILE A 481 -5.21 9.52 3.38
N ILE A 482 -4.67 10.72 3.48
CA ILE A 482 -4.09 11.49 2.38
C ILE A 482 -2.58 11.28 2.39
N CYS A 483 -2.10 10.54 1.40
CA CYS A 483 -0.68 10.38 1.13
C CYS A 483 -0.28 11.34 0.01
N SER A 484 -0.10 12.62 0.34
CA SER A 484 0.27 13.66 -0.61
C SER A 484 1.61 14.33 -0.29
N THR A 485 2.41 14.52 -1.33
CA THR A 485 3.66 15.28 -1.31
C THR A 485 3.43 16.79 -1.47
N LYS A 486 2.20 17.21 -1.78
CA LYS A 486 1.84 18.60 -2.11
C LYS A 486 0.71 19.17 -1.24
N LEU A 487 -0.25 18.35 -0.83
CA LEU A 487 -1.37 18.76 0.02
C LEU A 487 -0.96 18.60 1.49
N THR A 488 -1.12 19.66 2.27
CA THR A 488 -0.86 19.66 3.72
C THR A 488 -2.18 19.82 4.47
N GLN A 489 -2.45 18.93 5.41
CA GLN A 489 -3.68 18.96 6.23
C GLN A 489 -3.65 20.03 7.32
N ASN A 490 -2.45 20.48 7.69
CA ASN A 490 -2.25 21.58 8.62
C ASN A 490 -1.71 22.76 7.83
N GLY A 491 -2.37 23.93 7.91
CA GLY A 491 -1.94 25.20 7.29
C GLY A 491 -0.59 25.75 7.79
N LYS A 492 0.27 24.92 8.40
CA LYS A 492 1.65 25.24 8.69
C LYS A 492 2.52 24.63 7.60
N THR A 493 2.78 25.43 6.57
CA THR A 493 3.95 25.30 5.69
C THR A 493 5.17 24.88 6.51
N LYS A 494 5.74 23.71 6.21
CA LYS A 494 7.13 23.43 6.60
C LYS A 494 8.02 24.32 5.74
N ALA A 495 8.63 25.30 6.39
CA ALA A 495 9.72 26.11 5.85
C ALA A 495 10.98 25.25 5.64
#